data_AF-A0A496VG72-F1
#
_entry.id   AF-A0A496VG72-F1
#
_cell.length_a   1.000
_cell.length_b   1.000
_cell.length_c   1.000
_cell.angle_alpha   90.00
_cell.angle_beta   90.00
_cell.angle_gamma   90.00
#
_symmetry.space_group_name_H-M   'P 1'
#
loop_
_entity.id
_entity.type
_entity.pdbx_description
1 polymer ?
#
loop_
_entity_poly.entity_id
_entity_poly.type
_entity_poly.pdbx_seq_one_letter_code
_entity_poly.pdbx_strand_id
1 'polypeptide(L)' 'MFKIATWNVNSLRVRLPQVLDWLKNTKPDILAL' A
#
# COMPACT_ATOMS: atom_id res chain seq x y z
N MET A 1 9.05 14.78 4.86
CA MET A 1 7.69 14.88 5.44
C MET A 1 7.17 13.47 5.65
N PHE A 2 6.72 13.15 6.85
CA PHE A 2 6.26 11.81 7.20
C PHE A 2 4.88 11.53 6.56
N LYS A 3 4.71 10.38 5.91
CA LYS A 3 3.52 10.00 5.14
C LYS A 3 2.94 8.68 5.63
N ILE A 4 1.66 8.72 5.99
CA ILE A 4 0.88 7.55 6.39
C ILE A 4 -0.23 7.34 5.34
N ALA A 5 -0.42 6.09 4.93
CA ALA A 5 -1.53 5.69 4.07
C ALA A 5 -2.33 4.55 4.70
N THR A 6 -3.62 4.50 4.40
CA THR A 6 -4.49 3.37 4.73
C THR A 6 -5.21 2.91 3.48
N TRP A 7 -5.30 1.60 3.28
CA TRP A 7 -5.96 1.02 2.12
C TRP A 7 -6.56 -0.34 2.47
N ASN A 8 -7.89 -0.38 2.59
CA ASN A 8 -8.60 -1.65 2.60
C ASN A 8 -8.55 -2.27 1.19
N VAL A 9 -7.69 -3.28 1.04
CA VAL A 9 -7.49 -4.01 -0.20
C VAL A 9 -8.46 -5.17 -0.40
N ASN A 10 -9.39 -5.45 0.52
CA ASN A 10 -10.39 -6.52 0.39
C ASN A 10 -9.80 -7.88 -0.07
N SER A 11 -8.78 -8.39 0.64
CA SER A 11 -7.91 -9.55 0.32
C SER A 11 -6.56 -9.16 -0.27
N LEU A 12 -5.56 -9.09 0.61
CA LEU A 12 -4.17 -8.84 0.24
C LEU A 12 -3.62 -9.94 -0.68
N ARG A 13 -4.03 -11.20 -0.51
CA ARG A 13 -3.54 -12.31 -1.34
C ARG A 13 -3.80 -12.08 -2.83
N VAL A 14 -4.98 -11.57 -3.18
CA VAL A 14 -5.37 -11.31 -4.57
C VAL A 14 -4.70 -10.04 -5.11
N ARG A 15 -4.49 -9.04 -4.26
CA ARG A 15 -4.04 -7.69 -4.67
C ARG A 15 -2.59 -7.36 -4.36
N LEU A 16 -1.81 -8.31 -3.85
CA LEU A 16 -0.40 -8.10 -3.54
C LEU A 16 0.39 -7.46 -4.71
N PRO A 17 0.22 -7.87 -5.99
CA PRO A 17 0.91 -7.21 -7.09
C PRO A 17 0.56 -5.72 -7.23
N GLN A 18 -0.71 -5.35 -7.10
CA GLN A 18 -1.16 -3.95 -7.15
C GLN A 18 -0.63 -3.12 -5.98
N VAL A 19 -0.62 -3.70 -4.77
CA VAL A 19 -0.07 -3.03 -3.58
C VAL A 19 1.43 -2.77 -3.76
N LEU A 20 2.19 -3.75 -4.27
CA LEU A 20 3.62 -3.60 -4.52
C LEU A 20 3.92 -2.57 -5.61
N ASP A 21 3.14 -2.55 -6.69
CA ASP A 21 3.31 -1.54 -7.75
C ASP A 21 2.94 -0.14 -7.27
N TRP A 22 1.93 0.00 -6.43
CA TRP A 22 1.61 1.27 -5.78
C TRP A 22 2.72 1.72 -4.81
N LEU A 23 3.26 0.82 -4.00
CA LEU A 23 4.35 1.12 -3.05
C LEU A 23 5.62 1.66 -3.76
N LYS A 24 5.95 1.14 -4.95
CA LYS A 24 7.10 1.62 -5.76
C LYS A 24 6.97 3.10 -6.12
N ASN A 25 5.75 3.54 -6.43
CA ASN A 25 5.47 4.89 -6.88
C ASN A 25 5.24 5.86 -5.70
N THR A 26 4.50 5.42 -4.68
CA THR A 26 4.01 6.32 -3.63
C THR A 26 4.95 6.43 -2.42
N LYS A 27 5.69 5.36 -2.09
CA LYS A 27 6.68 5.33 -0.99
C LYS A 27 6.19 5.99 0.32
N PRO A 28 5.06 5.56 0.93
CA PRO A 28 4.68 6.02 2.26
C PRO A 28 5.65 5.47 3.31
N ASP A 29 5.79 6.16 4.44
CA ASP A 29 6.57 5.67 5.59
C ASP A 29 5.81 4.56 6.32
N ILE A 30 4.48 4.64 6.37
CA ILE A 30 3.59 3.61 6.94
C ILE A 30 2.40 3.36 6.00
N LEU A 31 2.10 2.09 5.74
CA LEU A 31 0.87 1.64 5.08
C LEU A 31 0.10 0.70 6.02
N ALA A 32 -1.15 1.04 6.33
CA ALA A 32 -2.11 0.16 6.99
C ALA A 32 -3.02 -0.51 5.95
N LEU A 33 -3.17 -1.83 6.02
CA LEU A 33 -3.89 -2.67 5.03
C LEU A 33 -5.18 -3.27 5.60
#